data_AF-A0A1U8HVB5-F1
#
_entry.id   AF-A0A1U8HVB5-F1
#
_cell.length_a   1.000
_cell.length_b   1.000
_cell.length_c   1.000
_cell.angle_alpha   90.00
_cell.angle_beta   90.00
_cell.angle_gamma   90.00
#
_symmetry.space_group_name_H-M   'P 1'
#
loop_
_entity.id
_entity.type
_entity.pdbx_description
1 polymer ?
#
loop_
_entity_poly.entity_id
_entity_poly.type
_entity_poly.pdbx_seq_one_letter_code
_entity_poly.pdbx_strand_id
1 'polypeptide(L)'
;MEEQLQVASSELEIIKQDFEKKSSEFGKKIEQLKEEKMHLKLEVEIQKSEAEKLQKRKGKIEENLESLKTDYKKLRLSMRTARLGKTSEQWRQEEAQARKEALERSLSESKNEKDELRARVVELKRSLCLYRNRNSVTELKASLSKIEEKKGKIEKLETALQSCEMRIEFLEANEEQWKNQLHQSQDQVRSRDYIMGEAVMQIREVADYLQSLAVQVGVLSVKYELESDRGQELASLLRKIKAQSVRAKSYL
;
A
#
# COMPACT_ATOMS: atom_id res chain seq x y z
N MET A 1 179.17 -23.80 1.31
CA MET A 1 178.07 -24.49 0.60
C MET A 1 177.04 -25.08 1.57
N GLU A 2 176.87 -24.52 2.78
CA GLU A 2 175.85 -24.96 3.77
C GLU A 2 174.74 -23.90 3.96
N GLU A 3 175.03 -22.60 3.76
CA GLU A 3 174.05 -21.52 3.93
C GLU A 3 172.98 -21.45 2.82
N GLN A 4 173.24 -21.95 1.60
CA GLN A 4 172.25 -21.91 0.51
C GLN A 4 171.14 -22.97 0.63
N LEU A 5 171.37 -24.08 1.34
CA LEU A 5 170.35 -25.11 1.59
C LEU A 5 169.42 -24.75 2.75
N GLN A 6 169.89 -23.95 3.71
CA GLN A 6 169.08 -23.50 4.85
C GLN A 6 168.08 -22.40 4.45
N VAL A 7 168.43 -21.56 3.47
CA VAL A 7 167.52 -20.56 2.88
C VAL A 7 166.44 -21.23 2.03
N ALA A 8 166.79 -22.18 1.15
CA ALA A 8 165.82 -22.90 0.32
C ALA A 8 164.81 -23.74 1.14
N SER A 9 165.25 -24.35 2.25
CA SER A 9 164.33 -25.06 3.16
C SER A 9 163.40 -24.12 3.91
N SER A 10 163.83 -22.89 4.21
CA SER A 10 163.01 -21.88 4.90
C SER A 10 161.98 -21.26 3.96
N GLU A 11 162.31 -21.04 2.68
CA GLU A 11 161.36 -20.55 1.66
C GLU A 11 160.25 -21.56 1.35
N LEU A 12 160.59 -22.86 1.30
CA LEU A 12 159.60 -23.92 1.06
C LEU A 12 158.62 -24.08 2.23
N GLU A 13 159.08 -23.91 3.47
CA GLU A 13 158.25 -23.98 4.68
C GLU A 13 157.29 -22.77 4.77
N ILE A 14 157.72 -21.57 4.35
CA ILE A 14 156.86 -20.39 4.25
C ILE A 14 155.75 -20.59 3.21
N ILE A 15 156.08 -21.11 2.02
CA ILE A 15 155.09 -21.38 0.97
C ILE A 15 154.06 -22.42 1.43
N LYS A 16 154.51 -23.44 2.17
CA LYS A 16 153.64 -24.47 2.73
C LYS A 16 152.67 -23.88 3.78
N GLN A 17 153.16 -23.06 4.71
CA GLN A 17 152.31 -22.37 5.69
C GLN A 17 151.32 -21.42 5.01
N ASP A 18 151.74 -20.70 3.96
CA ASP A 18 150.86 -19.83 3.19
C ASP A 18 149.78 -20.60 2.44
N PHE A 19 150.13 -21.76 1.87
CA PHE A 19 149.16 -22.64 1.23
C PHE A 19 148.14 -23.20 2.24
N GLU A 20 148.60 -23.61 3.41
CA GLU A 20 147.75 -24.16 4.47
C GLU A 20 146.81 -23.09 5.05
N LYS A 21 147.30 -21.86 5.22
CA LYS A 21 146.48 -20.71 5.61
C LYS A 21 145.43 -20.36 4.57
N LYS A 22 145.80 -20.31 3.28
CA LYS A 22 144.84 -20.10 2.18
C LYS A 22 143.82 -21.22 2.09
N SER A 23 144.22 -22.47 2.29
CA SER A 23 143.33 -23.63 2.26
C SER A 23 142.31 -23.57 3.41
N SER A 24 142.74 -23.15 4.60
CA SER A 24 141.86 -22.89 5.75
C SER A 24 140.88 -21.74 5.49
N GLU A 25 141.35 -20.64 4.89
CA GLU A 25 140.49 -19.51 4.49
C GLU A 25 139.45 -19.92 3.44
N PHE A 26 139.85 -20.70 2.42
CA PHE A 26 138.92 -21.24 1.44
C PHE A 26 137.91 -22.20 2.07
N GLY A 27 138.32 -23.04 3.01
CA GLY A 27 137.42 -23.92 3.77
C GLY A 27 136.35 -23.15 4.53
N LYS A 28 136.73 -22.08 5.25
CA LYS A 28 135.77 -21.19 5.94
C LYS A 28 134.82 -20.50 4.97
N LYS A 29 135.33 -20.04 3.82
CA LYS A 29 134.51 -19.39 2.80
C LYS A 29 133.53 -20.36 2.13
N ILE A 30 133.94 -21.62 1.91
CA ILE A 30 133.06 -22.69 1.43
C ILE A 30 131.95 -22.97 2.44
N GLU A 31 132.27 -23.03 3.74
CA GLU A 31 131.27 -23.29 4.77
C GLU A 31 130.29 -22.12 4.93
N GLN A 32 130.78 -20.87 4.92
CA GLN A 32 129.93 -19.68 4.91
C GLN A 32 129.00 -19.65 3.68
N LEU A 33 129.51 -19.96 2.48
CA LEU A 33 128.69 -20.02 1.27
C LEU A 33 127.64 -21.14 1.34
N LYS A 34 127.91 -22.26 2.02
CA LYS A 34 126.90 -23.31 2.26
C LYS A 34 125.81 -22.83 3.22
N GLU A 35 126.15 -22.14 4.29
CA GLU A 35 125.18 -21.54 5.23
C GLU A 35 124.31 -20.51 4.53
N GLU A 36 124.91 -19.58 3.78
CA GLU A 36 124.18 -18.58 2.97
C GLU A 36 123.25 -19.27 1.96
N LYS A 37 123.71 -20.33 1.28
CA LYS A 37 122.88 -21.12 0.36
C LYS A 37 121.70 -21.78 1.06
N MET A 38 121.89 -22.31 2.27
CA MET A 38 120.81 -22.92 3.07
C MET A 38 119.80 -21.87 3.53
N HIS A 39 120.26 -20.70 3.99
CA HIS A 39 119.39 -19.57 4.35
C HIS A 39 118.57 -19.06 3.16
N LEU A 40 119.20 -18.86 2.00
CA LEU A 40 118.51 -18.44 0.78
C LEU A 40 117.47 -19.48 0.34
N LYS A 41 117.76 -20.78 0.48
CA LYS A 41 116.79 -21.83 0.15
C LYS A 41 115.56 -21.78 1.06
N LEU A 42 115.76 -21.61 2.37
CA LEU A 42 114.66 -21.46 3.33
C LEU A 42 113.83 -20.20 3.04
N GLU A 43 114.48 -19.08 2.75
CA GLU A 43 113.81 -17.82 2.40
C GLU A 43 112.93 -17.98 1.13
N VAL A 44 113.45 -18.66 0.10
CA VAL A 44 112.67 -18.97 -1.11
C VAL A 44 111.46 -19.85 -0.79
N GLU A 45 111.60 -20.85 0.09
CA GLU A 45 110.48 -21.71 0.51
C GLU A 45 109.43 -20.92 1.32
N ILE A 46 109.86 -20.02 2.21
CA ILE A 46 108.97 -19.12 2.97
C ILE A 46 108.19 -18.24 2.00
N GLN A 47 108.88 -17.52 1.11
CA GLN A 47 108.25 -16.64 0.11
C GLN A 47 107.27 -17.39 -0.79
N LYS A 48 107.61 -18.62 -1.20
CA LYS A 48 106.72 -19.49 -1.98
C LYS A 48 105.45 -19.83 -1.20
N SER A 49 105.58 -20.17 0.08
CA SER A 49 104.42 -20.48 0.95
C SER A 49 103.54 -19.25 1.22
N GLU A 50 104.12 -18.06 1.32
CA GLU A 50 103.40 -16.80 1.48
C GLU A 50 102.66 -16.41 0.20
N ALA A 51 103.31 -16.54 -0.96
CA ALA A 51 102.69 -16.30 -2.26
C ALA A 51 101.48 -17.23 -2.48
N GLU A 52 101.59 -18.52 -2.10
CA GLU A 52 100.49 -19.47 -2.19
C GLU A 52 99.32 -19.07 -1.26
N LYS A 53 99.59 -18.64 -0.02
CA LYS A 53 98.57 -18.13 0.90
C LYS A 53 97.88 -16.88 0.34
N LEU A 54 98.64 -15.95 -0.24
CA LEU A 54 98.09 -14.75 -0.88
C LEU A 54 97.21 -15.10 -2.08
N GLN A 55 97.62 -16.06 -2.91
CA GLN A 55 96.82 -16.52 -4.04
C GLN A 55 95.49 -17.15 -3.58
N LYS A 56 95.52 -17.99 -2.54
CA LYS A 56 94.30 -18.56 -1.93
C LYS A 56 93.36 -17.47 -1.38
N ARG A 57 93.92 -16.48 -0.67
CA ARG A 57 93.14 -15.34 -0.16
C ARG A 57 92.54 -14.49 -1.29
N LYS A 58 93.33 -14.20 -2.33
CA LYS A 58 92.87 -13.48 -3.52
C LYS A 58 91.70 -14.19 -4.19
N GLY A 59 91.83 -15.49 -4.44
CA GLY A 59 90.74 -16.29 -5.03
C GLY A 59 89.47 -16.26 -4.19
N LYS A 60 89.59 -16.30 -2.85
CA LYS A 60 88.42 -16.20 -1.97
C LYS A 60 87.74 -14.82 -2.03
N ILE A 61 88.53 -13.75 -2.13
CA ILE A 61 88.00 -12.39 -2.27
C ILE A 61 87.26 -12.22 -3.60
N GLU A 62 87.80 -12.77 -4.70
CA GLU A 62 87.17 -12.74 -6.02
C GLU A 62 85.84 -13.51 -6.05
N GLU A 63 85.79 -14.71 -5.44
CA GLU A 63 84.55 -15.48 -5.28
C GLU A 63 83.49 -14.70 -4.48
N ASN A 64 83.88 -14.10 -3.35
CA ASN A 64 82.98 -13.29 -2.53
C ASN A 64 82.45 -12.07 -3.30
N LEU A 65 83.28 -11.44 -4.12
CA LEU A 65 82.89 -10.29 -4.95
C LEU A 65 81.84 -10.68 -5.99
N GLU A 66 82.02 -11.82 -6.67
CA GLU A 66 81.05 -12.27 -7.67
C GLU A 66 79.73 -12.71 -6.99
N SER A 67 79.80 -13.38 -5.83
CA SER A 67 78.61 -13.68 -5.01
C SER A 67 77.85 -12.39 -4.67
N LEU A 68 78.52 -11.39 -4.10
CA LEU A 68 77.91 -10.11 -3.71
C LEU A 68 77.27 -9.39 -4.90
N LYS A 69 77.91 -9.43 -6.07
CA LYS A 69 77.36 -8.86 -7.31
C LYS A 69 76.11 -9.60 -7.77
N THR A 70 76.07 -10.93 -7.66
CA THR A 70 74.85 -11.70 -7.97
C THR A 70 73.73 -11.41 -6.98
N ASP A 71 74.04 -11.30 -5.69
CA ASP A 71 73.06 -10.99 -4.65
C ASP A 71 72.51 -9.58 -4.80
N TYR A 72 73.36 -8.60 -5.14
CA TYR A 72 72.91 -7.23 -5.45
C TYR A 72 71.98 -7.20 -6.67
N LYS A 73 72.29 -7.94 -7.74
CA LYS A 73 71.42 -8.05 -8.91
C LYS A 73 70.07 -8.66 -8.55
N LYS A 74 70.06 -9.75 -7.77
CA LYS A 74 68.83 -10.38 -7.26
C LYS A 74 68.02 -9.40 -6.43
N LEU A 75 68.65 -8.71 -5.48
CA LEU A 75 67.99 -7.71 -4.63
C LEU A 75 67.33 -6.60 -5.46
N ARG A 76 68.04 -6.04 -6.45
CA ARG A 76 67.50 -5.01 -7.34
C ARG A 76 66.29 -5.50 -8.14
N LEU A 77 66.32 -6.75 -8.63
CA LEU A 77 65.20 -7.36 -9.32
C LEU A 77 64.01 -7.58 -8.37
N SER A 78 64.25 -8.14 -7.19
CA SER A 78 63.23 -8.33 -6.15
C SER A 78 62.57 -7.01 -5.76
N MET A 79 63.33 -5.92 -5.60
CA MET A 79 62.78 -4.59 -5.32
C MET A 79 61.89 -4.05 -6.44
N ARG A 80 62.24 -4.31 -7.71
CA ARG A 80 61.40 -3.94 -8.86
C ARG A 80 60.12 -4.77 -8.91
N THR A 81 60.21 -6.08 -8.72
CA THR A 81 59.06 -7.00 -8.74
C THR A 81 58.11 -6.73 -7.58
N ALA A 82 58.65 -6.49 -6.38
CA ALA A 82 57.88 -6.10 -5.20
C ALA A 82 57.34 -4.65 -5.28
N ARG A 83 57.62 -3.91 -6.38
CA ARG A 83 57.19 -2.52 -6.60
C ARG A 83 57.61 -1.57 -5.47
N LEU A 84 58.69 -1.88 -4.76
CA LEU A 84 59.26 -1.06 -3.68
C LEU A 84 59.88 0.26 -4.18
N GLY A 85 59.97 0.46 -5.50
CA GLY A 85 60.39 1.72 -6.12
C GLY A 85 59.29 2.79 -6.21
N LYS A 86 58.05 2.47 -5.83
CA LYS A 86 56.96 3.46 -5.77
C LYS A 86 57.06 4.27 -4.49
N THR A 87 56.99 5.59 -4.59
CA THR A 87 56.92 6.50 -3.44
C THR A 87 55.58 6.32 -2.73
N SER A 88 55.53 6.44 -1.40
CA SER A 88 54.29 6.36 -0.61
C SER A 88 53.19 7.30 -1.12
N GLU A 89 53.57 8.46 -1.67
CA GLU A 89 52.68 9.42 -2.36
C GLU A 89 51.89 8.78 -3.51
N GLN A 90 52.55 8.00 -4.35
CA GLN A 90 51.94 7.35 -5.51
C GLN A 90 50.92 6.28 -5.09
N TRP A 91 51.22 5.54 -4.01
CA TRP A 91 50.27 4.59 -3.43
C TRP A 91 49.02 5.29 -2.89
N ARG A 92 49.20 6.39 -2.14
CA ARG A 92 48.06 7.19 -1.65
C ARG A 92 47.22 7.76 -2.79
N GLN A 93 47.86 8.19 -3.87
CA GLN A 93 47.16 8.73 -5.04
C GLN A 93 46.38 7.64 -5.79
N GLU A 94 46.98 6.47 -6.02
CA GLU A 94 46.28 5.33 -6.64
C GLU A 94 45.11 4.85 -5.79
N GLU A 95 45.27 4.75 -4.47
CA GLU A 95 44.20 4.38 -3.55
C GLU A 95 43.06 5.42 -3.52
N ALA A 96 43.41 6.72 -3.48
CA ALA A 96 42.44 7.80 -3.54
C ALA A 96 41.66 7.80 -4.87
N GLN A 97 42.34 7.55 -5.99
CA GLN A 97 41.71 7.44 -7.30
C GLN A 97 40.78 6.22 -7.39
N ALA A 98 41.22 5.05 -6.92
CA ALA A 98 40.39 3.85 -6.89
C ALA A 98 39.13 4.05 -6.03
N ARG A 99 39.27 4.72 -4.88
CA ARG A 99 38.12 5.10 -4.02
C ARG A 99 37.19 6.08 -4.71
N LYS A 100 37.73 7.08 -5.40
CA LYS A 100 36.93 8.06 -6.15
C LYS A 100 36.12 7.37 -7.25
N GLU A 101 36.74 6.51 -8.04
CA GLU A 101 36.05 5.75 -9.09
C GLU A 101 35.00 4.79 -8.53
N ALA A 102 35.27 4.16 -7.38
CA ALA A 102 34.28 3.34 -6.69
C ALA A 102 33.07 4.15 -6.23
N LEU A 103 33.29 5.33 -5.64
CA LEU A 103 32.21 6.24 -5.26
C LEU A 103 31.43 6.74 -6.47
N GLU A 104 32.09 7.07 -7.57
CA GLU A 104 31.44 7.52 -8.80
C GLU A 104 30.57 6.43 -9.43
N ARG A 105 31.03 5.16 -9.42
CA ARG A 105 30.23 4.01 -9.83
C ARG A 105 28.99 3.84 -8.94
N SER A 106 29.16 3.82 -7.62
CA SER A 106 28.03 3.69 -6.68
C SER A 106 27.04 4.86 -6.78
N LEU A 107 27.52 6.07 -7.05
CA LEU A 107 26.66 7.24 -7.26
C LEU A 107 25.83 7.09 -8.54
N SER A 108 26.44 6.60 -9.62
CA SER A 108 25.75 6.34 -10.89
C SER A 108 24.71 5.23 -10.76
N GLU A 109 25.07 4.12 -10.10
CA GLU A 109 24.16 3.02 -9.79
C GLU A 109 22.96 3.49 -8.95
N SER A 110 23.21 4.22 -7.86
CA SER A 110 22.13 4.75 -7.02
C SER A 110 21.22 5.71 -7.77
N LYS A 111 21.77 6.52 -8.69
CA LYS A 111 20.98 7.42 -9.54
C LYS A 111 20.05 6.64 -10.47
N ASN A 112 20.57 5.59 -11.12
CA ASN A 112 19.80 4.73 -12.00
C ASN A 112 18.69 3.99 -11.24
N GLU A 113 19.00 3.39 -10.09
CA GLU A 113 18.00 2.76 -9.22
C GLU A 113 16.90 3.74 -8.81
N LYS A 114 17.28 4.98 -8.47
CA LYS A 114 16.31 6.04 -8.15
C LYS A 114 15.40 6.36 -9.33
N ASP A 115 15.92 6.36 -10.56
CA ASP A 115 15.13 6.57 -11.78
C ASP A 115 14.17 5.41 -12.05
N GLU A 116 14.61 4.16 -11.87
CA GLU A 116 13.75 2.98 -11.98
C GLU A 116 12.63 2.98 -10.92
N LEU A 117 12.96 3.31 -9.67
CA LEU A 117 11.98 3.44 -8.60
C LEU A 117 10.96 4.54 -8.90
N ARG A 118 11.41 5.68 -9.45
CA ARG A 118 10.51 6.74 -9.92
C ARG A 118 9.56 6.25 -11.00
N ALA A 119 10.06 5.50 -11.98
CA ALA A 119 9.23 4.93 -13.05
C ALA A 119 8.17 3.96 -12.48
N ARG A 120 8.56 3.05 -11.57
CA ARG A 120 7.64 2.13 -10.90
C ARG A 120 6.58 2.85 -10.07
N VAL A 121 6.94 3.93 -9.37
CA VAL A 121 5.96 4.74 -8.61
C VAL A 121 4.93 5.37 -9.56
N VAL A 122 5.34 5.84 -10.74
CA VAL A 122 4.40 6.38 -11.74
C VAL A 122 3.45 5.30 -12.25
N GLU A 123 3.94 4.09 -12.52
CA GLU A 123 3.12 2.95 -12.96
C GLU A 123 2.13 2.50 -11.88
N LEU A 124 2.58 2.41 -10.62
CA LEU A 124 1.73 2.09 -9.48
C LEU A 124 0.65 3.16 -9.25
N LYS A 125 0.98 4.45 -9.41
CA LYS A 125 -0.03 5.52 -9.35
C LYS A 125 -1.07 5.39 -10.46
N ARG A 126 -0.66 5.06 -11.68
CA ARG A 126 -1.58 4.84 -12.82
C ARG A 126 -2.51 3.66 -12.56
N SER A 127 -1.97 2.50 -12.15
CA SER A 127 -2.77 1.31 -11.86
C SER A 127 -3.73 1.51 -10.69
N LEU A 128 -3.31 2.19 -9.63
CA LEU A 128 -4.18 2.55 -8.51
C LEU A 128 -5.34 3.47 -8.95
N CYS A 129 -5.06 4.46 -9.80
CA CYS A 129 -6.08 5.34 -10.37
C CYS A 129 -7.10 4.54 -11.19
N LEU A 130 -6.64 3.62 -12.05
CA LEU A 130 -7.51 2.73 -12.84
C LEU A 130 -8.37 1.82 -11.96
N TYR A 131 -7.78 1.20 -10.92
CA TYR A 131 -8.50 0.35 -9.99
C TYR A 131 -9.57 1.12 -9.22
N ARG A 132 -9.21 2.29 -8.67
CA ARG A 132 -10.15 3.17 -7.97
C ARG A 132 -11.30 3.60 -8.86
N ASN A 133 -11.00 4.00 -10.11
CA ASN A 133 -12.02 4.37 -11.08
C ASN A 133 -12.94 3.20 -11.40
N ARG A 134 -12.41 2.00 -11.67
CA ARG A 134 -13.21 0.79 -11.92
C ARG A 134 -14.15 0.48 -10.77
N ASN A 135 -13.65 0.51 -9.54
CA ASN A 135 -14.49 0.28 -8.35
C ASN A 135 -15.61 1.33 -8.26
N SER A 136 -15.29 2.61 -8.42
CA SER A 136 -16.31 3.67 -8.43
C SER A 136 -17.33 3.49 -9.55
N VAL A 137 -16.92 3.10 -10.76
CA VAL A 137 -17.84 2.81 -11.87
C VAL A 137 -18.75 1.64 -11.55
N THR A 138 -18.24 0.57 -10.94
CA THR A 138 -19.07 -0.58 -10.56
C THR A 138 -20.09 -0.23 -9.46
N GLU A 139 -19.70 0.57 -8.47
CA GLU A 139 -20.58 1.04 -7.40
C GLU A 139 -21.67 1.98 -7.94
N LEU A 140 -21.29 2.91 -8.83
CA LEU A 140 -22.23 3.82 -9.49
C LEU A 140 -23.22 3.05 -10.38
N LYS A 141 -22.76 2.05 -11.13
CA LYS A 141 -23.63 1.21 -11.97
C LYS A 141 -24.64 0.44 -11.12
N ALA A 142 -24.21 -0.14 -10.01
CA ALA A 142 -25.11 -0.83 -9.08
C ALA A 142 -26.14 0.14 -8.46
N SER A 143 -25.73 1.36 -8.13
CA SER A 143 -26.61 2.40 -7.60
C SER A 143 -27.62 2.88 -8.65
N LEU A 144 -27.19 3.04 -9.90
CA LEU A 144 -28.06 3.40 -11.02
C LEU A 144 -29.15 2.33 -11.25
N SER A 145 -28.79 1.04 -11.26
CA SER A 145 -29.78 -0.03 -11.38
C SER A 145 -30.80 -0.04 -10.23
N LYS A 146 -30.37 0.28 -9.00
CA LYS A 146 -31.31 0.44 -7.86
C LYS A 146 -32.24 1.64 -8.04
N ILE A 147 -31.76 2.74 -8.62
CA ILE A 147 -32.58 3.92 -8.91
C ILE A 147 -33.62 3.59 -9.98
N GLU A 148 -33.22 2.92 -11.07
CA GLU A 148 -34.14 2.48 -12.12
C GLU A 148 -35.23 1.54 -11.59
N GLU A 149 -34.87 0.59 -10.72
CA GLU A 149 -35.84 -0.29 -10.06
C GLU A 149 -36.86 0.51 -9.22
N LYS A 150 -36.39 1.45 -8.41
CA LYS A 150 -37.27 2.31 -7.60
C LYS A 150 -38.14 3.21 -8.46
N LYS A 151 -37.61 3.74 -9.56
CA LYS A 151 -38.36 4.55 -10.53
C LYS A 151 -39.53 3.75 -11.11
N GLY A 152 -39.31 2.51 -11.55
CA GLY A 152 -40.39 1.66 -12.05
C GLY A 152 -41.44 1.31 -10.98
N LYS A 153 -41.06 1.22 -9.70
CA LYS A 153 -42.03 1.07 -8.60
C LYS A 153 -42.88 2.32 -8.39
N ILE A 154 -42.27 3.51 -8.51
CA ILE A 154 -42.98 4.79 -8.41
C ILE A 154 -44.00 4.92 -9.54
N GLU A 155 -43.61 4.64 -10.80
CA GLU A 155 -44.53 4.71 -11.96
C GLU A 155 -45.77 3.78 -11.77
N LYS A 156 -45.56 2.57 -11.23
CA LYS A 156 -46.68 1.66 -10.90
C LYS A 156 -47.60 2.22 -9.80
N LEU A 157 -47.05 2.89 -8.80
CA LEU A 157 -47.85 3.52 -7.75
C LEU A 157 -48.60 4.74 -8.27
N GLU A 158 -48.00 5.53 -9.15
CA GLU A 158 -48.64 6.69 -9.79
C GLU A 158 -49.86 6.28 -10.62
N THR A 159 -49.72 5.23 -11.45
CA THR A 159 -50.87 4.70 -12.22
C THR A 159 -51.98 4.15 -11.32
N ALA A 160 -51.64 3.48 -10.22
CA ALA A 160 -52.62 3.02 -9.24
C ALA A 160 -53.31 4.19 -8.53
N LEU A 161 -52.58 5.26 -8.20
CA LEU A 161 -53.12 6.46 -7.58
C LEU A 161 -54.12 7.16 -8.51
N GLN A 162 -53.77 7.36 -9.79
CA GLN A 162 -54.69 7.93 -10.79
C GLN A 162 -55.96 7.09 -10.93
N SER A 163 -55.85 5.75 -10.87
CA SER A 163 -57.02 4.88 -10.86
C SER A 163 -57.90 5.07 -9.62
N CYS A 164 -57.31 5.31 -8.45
CA CYS A 164 -58.05 5.60 -7.24
C CYS A 164 -58.73 6.97 -7.29
N GLU A 165 -58.04 7.99 -7.81
CA GLU A 165 -58.58 9.35 -8.00
C GLU A 165 -59.84 9.32 -8.87
N MET A 166 -59.78 8.68 -10.05
CA MET A 166 -60.97 8.52 -10.92
C MET A 166 -62.13 7.81 -10.21
N ARG A 167 -61.84 6.85 -9.33
CA ARG A 167 -62.87 6.12 -8.58
C ARG A 167 -63.49 6.99 -7.49
N ILE A 168 -62.71 7.86 -6.86
CA ILE A 168 -63.19 8.82 -5.87
C ILE A 168 -64.10 9.84 -6.56
N GLU A 169 -63.67 10.46 -7.65
CA GLU A 169 -64.48 11.43 -8.41
C GLU A 169 -65.83 10.83 -8.84
N PHE A 170 -65.82 9.57 -9.31
CA PHE A 170 -67.05 8.86 -9.66
C PHE A 170 -67.98 8.64 -8.46
N LEU A 171 -67.43 8.31 -7.28
CA LEU A 171 -68.23 8.11 -6.07
C LEU A 171 -68.80 9.43 -5.53
N GLU A 172 -68.02 10.51 -5.56
CA GLU A 172 -68.46 11.85 -5.16
C GLU A 172 -69.62 12.36 -6.03
N ALA A 173 -69.52 12.19 -7.36
CA ALA A 173 -70.61 12.55 -8.27
C ALA A 173 -71.89 11.75 -8.00
N ASN A 174 -71.77 10.45 -7.68
CA ASN A 174 -72.90 9.62 -7.31
C ASN A 174 -73.50 10.03 -5.96
N GLU A 175 -72.68 10.34 -4.96
CA GLU A 175 -73.15 10.80 -3.65
C GLU A 175 -74.00 12.07 -3.79
N GLU A 176 -73.55 13.04 -4.59
CA GLU A 176 -74.29 14.26 -4.86
C GLU A 176 -75.62 13.97 -5.58
N GLN A 177 -75.64 13.04 -6.54
CA GLN A 177 -76.87 12.59 -7.19
C GLN A 177 -77.85 11.97 -6.19
N TRP A 178 -77.41 11.05 -5.33
CA TRP A 178 -78.28 10.41 -4.34
C TRP A 178 -78.82 11.41 -3.32
N LYS A 179 -77.99 12.38 -2.90
CA LYS A 179 -78.40 13.47 -2.01
C LYS A 179 -79.55 14.30 -2.61
N ASN A 180 -79.45 14.63 -3.89
CA ASN A 180 -80.50 15.35 -4.60
C ASN A 180 -81.80 14.53 -4.71
N GLN A 181 -81.71 13.23 -5.02
CA GLN A 181 -82.88 12.35 -5.05
C GLN A 181 -83.55 12.20 -3.68
N LEU A 182 -82.74 12.14 -2.62
CA LEU A 182 -83.23 12.10 -1.25
C LEU A 182 -83.99 13.37 -0.89
N HIS A 183 -83.46 14.55 -1.21
CA HIS A 183 -84.15 15.83 -0.99
C HIS A 183 -85.48 15.89 -1.74
N GLN A 184 -85.52 15.49 -3.02
CA GLN A 184 -86.76 15.43 -3.78
C GLN A 184 -87.79 14.49 -3.14
N SER A 185 -87.36 13.31 -2.70
CA SER A 185 -88.25 12.35 -2.05
C SER A 185 -88.76 12.88 -0.71
N GLN A 186 -87.91 13.58 0.04
CA GLN A 186 -88.28 14.20 1.32
C GLN A 186 -89.31 15.32 1.13
N ASP A 187 -89.16 16.14 0.08
CA ASP A 187 -90.12 17.19 -0.24
C ASP A 187 -91.48 16.60 -0.67
N GLN A 188 -91.47 15.49 -1.40
CA GLN A 188 -92.70 14.77 -1.75
C GLN A 188 -93.41 14.24 -0.50
N VAL A 189 -92.68 13.63 0.43
CA VAL A 189 -93.23 13.16 1.71
C VAL A 189 -93.83 14.34 2.48
N ARG A 190 -93.10 15.45 2.62
CA ARG A 190 -93.59 16.65 3.31
C ARG A 190 -94.88 17.21 2.70
N SER A 191 -94.98 17.24 1.37
CA SER A 191 -96.18 17.69 0.66
C SER A 191 -97.38 16.76 0.92
N ARG A 192 -97.17 15.44 0.89
CA ARG A 192 -98.21 14.46 1.22
C ARG A 192 -98.64 14.55 2.67
N ASP A 193 -97.71 14.74 3.60
CA ASP A 193 -98.00 14.92 5.02
C ASP A 193 -98.84 16.18 5.26
N TYR A 194 -98.55 17.27 4.54
CA TYR A 194 -99.37 18.49 4.58
C TYR A 194 -100.81 18.22 4.09
N ILE A 195 -100.97 17.60 2.92
CA ILE A 195 -102.28 17.27 2.34
C ILE A 195 -103.06 16.33 3.27
N MET A 196 -102.40 15.32 3.82
CA MET A 196 -103.01 14.37 4.75
C MET A 196 -103.42 15.08 6.05
N GLY A 197 -102.59 15.99 6.58
CA GLY A 197 -102.93 16.81 7.73
C GLY A 197 -104.17 17.68 7.51
N GLU A 198 -104.27 18.31 6.33
CA GLU A 198 -105.43 19.12 5.94
C GLU A 198 -106.70 18.25 5.78
N ALA A 199 -106.60 17.09 5.14
CA ALA A 199 -107.70 16.15 5.04
C ALA A 199 -108.18 15.67 6.42
N VAL A 200 -107.26 15.35 7.33
CA VAL A 200 -107.58 14.98 8.72
C VAL A 200 -108.29 16.12 9.44
N MET A 201 -107.85 17.37 9.25
CA MET A 201 -108.51 18.55 9.83
C MET A 201 -109.93 18.72 9.29
N GLN A 202 -110.13 18.62 7.97
CA GLN A 202 -111.46 18.69 7.35
C GLN A 202 -112.40 17.58 7.85
N ILE A 203 -111.91 16.34 7.96
CA ILE A 203 -112.73 15.23 8.49
C ILE A 203 -113.11 15.49 9.95
N ARG A 204 -112.20 16.06 10.77
CA ARG A 204 -112.53 16.46 12.14
C ARG A 204 -113.61 17.53 12.19
N GLU A 205 -113.53 18.57 11.36
CA GLU A 205 -114.56 19.61 11.28
C GLU A 205 -115.94 19.04 10.90
N VAL A 206 -116.00 18.17 9.88
CA VAL A 206 -117.25 17.49 9.49
C VAL A 206 -117.79 16.63 10.63
N ALA A 207 -116.93 15.89 11.32
CA ALA A 207 -117.33 15.07 12.45
C ALA A 207 -117.86 15.89 13.63
N ASP A 208 -117.24 17.03 13.93
CA ASP A 208 -117.72 17.96 14.95
C ASP A 208 -119.07 18.57 14.57
N TYR A 209 -119.27 18.91 13.29
CA TYR A 209 -120.56 19.41 12.79
C TYR A 209 -121.66 18.35 12.88
N LEU A 210 -121.36 17.11 12.46
CA LEU A 210 -122.27 15.97 12.58
C LEU A 210 -122.62 15.67 14.05
N GLN A 211 -121.65 15.80 14.95
CA GLN A 211 -121.86 15.66 16.39
C GLN A 211 -122.85 16.72 16.91
N SER A 212 -122.71 17.97 16.49
CA SER A 212 -123.64 19.06 16.84
C SER A 212 -125.06 18.78 16.33
N LEU A 213 -125.19 18.39 15.05
CA LEU A 213 -126.48 18.04 14.46
C LEU A 213 -127.14 16.84 15.17
N ALA A 214 -126.35 15.83 15.55
CA ALA A 214 -126.84 14.67 16.30
C ALA A 214 -127.41 15.04 17.67
N VAL A 215 -126.86 16.06 18.34
CA VAL A 215 -127.42 16.61 19.59
C VAL A 215 -128.77 17.27 19.31
N GLN A 216 -128.87 18.12 18.28
CA GLN A 216 -130.13 18.80 17.90
C GLN A 216 -131.24 17.81 17.53
N VAL A 217 -130.91 16.80 16.72
CA VAL A 217 -131.81 15.71 16.36
C VAL A 217 -132.28 14.95 17.60
N GLY A 218 -131.39 14.72 18.57
CA GLY A 218 -131.75 14.13 19.86
C GLY A 218 -132.81 14.94 20.62
N VAL A 219 -132.68 16.27 20.63
CA VAL A 219 -133.67 17.18 21.24
C VAL A 219 -135.01 17.13 20.51
N LEU A 220 -135.00 17.22 19.17
CA LEU A 220 -136.21 17.15 18.35
C LEU A 220 -136.92 15.79 18.46
N SER A 221 -136.17 14.70 18.54
CA SER A 221 -136.72 13.36 18.69
C SER A 221 -137.58 13.23 19.94
N VAL A 222 -137.12 13.76 21.08
CA VAL A 222 -137.90 13.78 22.34
C VAL A 222 -139.18 14.61 22.19
N LYS A 223 -139.13 15.71 21.43
CA LYS A 223 -140.28 16.58 21.20
C LYS A 223 -141.39 15.87 20.39
N TYR A 224 -141.04 15.25 19.25
CA TYR A 224 -142.02 14.62 18.36
C TYR A 224 -142.59 13.31 18.89
N GLU A 225 -141.82 12.55 19.69
CA GLU A 225 -142.28 11.31 20.33
C GLU A 225 -143.48 11.53 21.27
N LEU A 226 -143.70 12.77 21.72
CA LEU A 226 -144.81 13.19 22.60
C LEU A 226 -146.04 13.73 21.85
N GLU A 227 -145.96 13.99 20.54
CA GLU A 227 -147.00 14.76 19.80
C GLU A 227 -148.00 13.89 19.00
N SER A 228 -147.67 12.65 18.60
CA SER A 228 -148.58 11.77 17.83
C SER A 228 -147.99 10.36 17.61
N ASP A 229 -148.82 9.35 17.29
CA ASP A 229 -148.37 8.02 16.82
C ASP A 229 -147.44 8.12 15.59
N ARG A 230 -147.68 9.08 14.69
CA ARG A 230 -146.80 9.36 13.54
C ARG A 230 -145.45 9.97 13.98
N GLY A 231 -145.42 10.62 15.15
CA GLY A 231 -144.22 11.16 15.77
C GLY A 231 -143.29 10.08 16.34
N GLN A 232 -143.83 8.93 16.78
CA GLN A 232 -143.03 7.79 17.24
C GLN A 232 -142.21 7.14 16.12
N GLU A 233 -142.77 7.00 14.91
CA GLU A 233 -142.03 6.53 13.74
C GLU A 233 -140.87 7.47 13.39
N LEU A 234 -141.12 8.79 13.46
CA LEU A 234 -140.13 9.81 13.18
C LEU A 234 -138.99 9.79 14.22
N ALA A 235 -139.32 9.65 15.51
CA ALA A 235 -138.35 9.49 16.58
C ALA A 235 -137.47 8.22 16.41
N SER A 236 -138.06 7.11 15.95
CA SER A 236 -137.32 5.87 15.64
C SER A 236 -136.27 6.06 14.53
N LEU A 237 -136.63 6.79 13.47
CA LEU A 237 -135.69 7.14 12.40
C LEU A 237 -134.56 8.05 12.91
N LEU A 238 -134.88 9.07 13.72
CA LEU A 238 -133.90 9.98 14.29
C LEU A 238 -132.89 9.26 15.22
N ARG A 239 -133.33 8.25 15.99
CA ARG A 239 -132.43 7.41 16.80
C ARG A 239 -131.46 6.58 15.95
N LYS A 240 -131.88 6.06 14.79
CA LYS A 240 -130.99 5.35 13.85
C LYS A 240 -129.91 6.27 13.29
N ILE A 241 -130.30 7.49 12.91
CA ILE A 241 -129.36 8.52 12.42
C ILE A 241 -128.33 8.86 13.52
N LYS A 242 -128.77 9.04 14.77
CA LYS A 242 -127.87 9.30 15.91
C LYS A 242 -126.87 8.16 16.14
N ALA A 243 -127.30 6.91 16.06
CA ALA A 243 -126.42 5.75 16.22
C ALA A 243 -125.35 5.67 15.11
N GLN A 244 -125.73 5.99 13.87
CA GLN A 244 -124.78 6.06 12.75
C GLN A 244 -123.75 7.19 12.93
N SER A 245 -124.15 8.34 13.46
CA SER A 245 -123.24 9.45 13.79
C SER A 245 -122.18 9.05 14.83
N VAL A 246 -122.56 8.36 15.91
CA VAL A 246 -121.61 7.87 16.93
C VAL A 246 -120.63 6.85 16.33
N ARG A 247 -121.11 5.96 15.45
CA ARG A 247 -120.27 4.97 14.77
C ARG A 247 -119.28 5.62 13.80
N ALA A 248 -119.65 6.70 13.11
CA ALA A 248 -118.73 7.41 12.22
C ALA A 248 -117.54 8.00 13.01
N LYS A 249 -117.76 8.45 14.25
CA LYS A 249 -116.73 9.04 15.10
C LYS A 249 -115.64 8.07 15.56
N SER A 250 -115.92 6.76 15.67
CA SER A 250 -114.91 5.79 16.10
C SER A 250 -113.84 5.49 15.05
N TYR A 251 -113.99 6.03 13.83
CA TYR A 251 -113.03 5.88 12.73
C TYR A 251 -112.11 7.10 12.56
N LEU A 252 -112.20 8.07 13.50
CA LEU A 252 -111.35 9.25 13.63
C LEU A 252 -110.40 9.10 14.82
#